data_AF-A0AAV1TXQ1-F1
#
_entry.id   AF-A0AAV1TXQ1-F1
#
_cell.length_a   1.000
_cell.length_b   1.000
_cell.length_c   1.000
_cell.angle_alpha   90.00
_cell.angle_beta   90.00
_cell.angle_gamma   90.00
#
_symmetry.space_group_name_H-M   'P 1'
#
loop_
_entity.id
_entity.type
_entity.pdbx_description
1 polymer ?
#
loop_
_entity_poly.entity_id
_entity_poly.type
_entity_poly.pdbx_seq_one_letter_code
_entity_poly.pdbx_strand_id
1 'polypeptide(L)'
;MVRRIRRAIKARHIEGDEMQATFYLSNLTGRAKTWALGLKLHEPNVFELFKTLKYRLIETFEPPKAEFRERSALLTLKQSKRDVHAYAEYLRYLASSVTESPVDEHTLINVFIYDLVDGPVKTCMFREDFHTLE
;
A
#
# COMPACT_ATOMS: atom_id res chain seq x y z
N MET A 1 4.61 -0.40 -7.93
CA MET A 1 6.07 -0.69 -7.86
C MET A 1 6.63 -0.49 -6.45
N VAL A 2 6.54 0.72 -5.89
CA VAL A 2 7.07 1.10 -4.56
C VAL A 2 6.65 0.15 -3.43
N ARG A 3 5.35 -0.15 -3.35
CA ARG A 3 4.76 -1.02 -2.32
C ARG A 3 5.28 -2.47 -2.37
N ARG A 4 5.49 -3.02 -3.59
CA ARG A 4 5.98 -4.39 -3.78
C ARG A 4 7.42 -4.54 -3.30
N ILE A 5 8.27 -3.57 -3.66
CA ILE A 5 9.69 -3.60 -3.30
C ILE A 5 9.86 -3.39 -1.78
N ARG A 6 9.07 -2.50 -1.17
CA ARG A 6 9.07 -2.32 0.30
C ARG A 6 8.71 -3.61 1.05
N ARG A 7 7.69 -4.35 0.58
CA ARG A 7 7.34 -5.65 1.16
C ARG A 7 8.48 -6.67 1.02
N ALA A 8 9.15 -6.70 -0.13
CA ALA A 8 10.30 -7.58 -0.34
C ALA A 8 11.50 -7.24 0.56
N ILE A 9 11.78 -5.94 0.78
CA ILE A 9 12.83 -5.49 1.72
C ILE A 9 12.55 -6.01 3.13
N LYS A 10 11.31 -5.84 3.62
CA LYS A 10 10.90 -6.31 4.94
C LYS A 10 10.97 -7.83 5.05
N ALA A 11 10.45 -8.56 4.05
CA ALA A 11 10.45 -10.03 4.06
C ALA A 11 11.86 -10.62 4.03
N ARG A 12 12.80 -9.96 3.34
CA ARG A 12 14.19 -10.41 3.22
C ARG A 12 15.11 -9.88 4.32
N HIS A 13 14.58 -9.13 5.29
CA HIS A 13 15.38 -8.52 6.38
C HIS A 13 16.60 -7.76 5.85
N ILE A 14 16.42 -7.00 4.77
CA ILE A 14 17.51 -6.17 4.22
C ILE A 14 17.65 -4.95 5.11
N GLU A 15 18.73 -4.92 5.88
CA GLU A 15 19.08 -3.83 6.78
C GLU A 15 20.14 -2.91 6.18
N GLY A 16 20.18 -1.65 6.62
CA GLY A 16 21.08 -0.63 6.11
C GLY A 16 20.52 0.12 4.89
N ASP A 17 20.59 1.46 4.95
CA ASP A 17 20.03 2.34 3.93
C ASP A 17 20.63 2.09 2.54
N GLU A 18 21.94 1.82 2.47
CA GLU A 18 22.64 1.57 1.22
C GLU A 18 22.20 0.25 0.55
N MET A 19 22.06 -0.84 1.32
CA MET A 19 21.59 -2.12 0.79
C MET A 19 20.12 -2.02 0.36
N GLN A 20 19.29 -1.35 1.16
CA GLN A 20 17.90 -1.08 0.80
C GLN A 20 17.79 -0.25 -0.48
N ALA A 21 18.57 0.83 -0.61
CA ALA A 21 18.60 1.68 -1.79
C ALA A 21 19.06 0.92 -3.03
N THR A 22 20.14 0.13 -2.92
CA THR A 22 20.69 -0.67 -4.01
C THR A 22 19.71 -1.73 -4.47
N PHE A 23 19.12 -2.47 -3.53
CA PHE A 23 18.06 -3.45 -3.82
C PHE A 23 16.86 -2.79 -4.48
N TYR A 24 16.48 -1.61 -4.00
CA TYR A 24 15.31 -0.92 -4.55
C TYR A 24 15.55 -0.43 -5.97
N LEU A 25 16.73 0.17 -6.24
CA LEU A 25 17.16 0.61 -7.57
C LEU A 25 17.23 -0.56 -8.57
N SER A 26 17.74 -1.72 -8.16
CA SER A 26 17.84 -2.90 -9.04
C SER A 26 16.48 -3.45 -9.46
N ASN A 27 15.44 -3.24 -8.65
CA ASN A 27 14.07 -3.63 -8.92
C ASN A 27 13.27 -2.58 -9.73
N LEU A 28 13.85 -1.40 -10.02
CA LEU A 28 13.22 -0.41 -10.89
C LEU A 28 13.26 -0.89 -12.35
N THR A 29 12.22 -0.54 -13.10
CA THR A 29 12.11 -0.87 -14.54
C THR A 29 11.56 0.33 -15.31
N GLY A 30 11.79 0.34 -16.63
CA GLY A 30 11.31 1.39 -17.53
C GLY A 30 11.77 2.80 -17.11
N ARG A 31 10.86 3.77 -17.22
CA ARG A 31 11.13 5.20 -16.97
C ARG A 31 11.71 5.50 -15.59
N ALA A 32 11.27 4.77 -14.56
CA ALA A 32 11.77 4.97 -13.20
C ALA A 32 13.25 4.59 -13.05
N LYS A 33 13.69 3.54 -13.75
CA LYS A 33 15.10 3.13 -13.74
C LYS A 33 15.96 4.17 -14.46
N THR A 34 15.55 4.62 -15.64
CA THR A 34 16.27 5.64 -16.42
C THR A 34 16.39 6.95 -15.63
N TRP A 35 15.30 7.40 -15.01
CA TRP A 35 15.30 8.60 -14.16
C TRP A 35 16.28 8.46 -12.97
N ALA A 36 16.24 7.34 -12.25
CA ALA A 36 17.10 7.14 -11.08
C ALA A 36 18.59 7.08 -11.46
N LEU A 37 18.92 6.45 -12.59
CA LEU A 37 20.29 6.41 -13.11
C LEU A 37 20.77 7.80 -13.55
N GLY A 38 19.90 8.59 -14.18
CA GLY A 38 20.21 9.97 -14.56
C GLY A 38 20.56 10.83 -13.34
N LEU A 39 19.79 10.71 -12.25
CA LEU A 39 20.10 11.42 -11.00
C LEU A 39 21.44 10.99 -10.41
N LYS A 40 21.74 9.68 -10.38
CA LYS A 40 23.03 9.17 -9.88
C LYS A 40 24.23 9.63 -10.72
N LEU A 41 24.04 9.88 -12.02
CA LEU A 41 25.12 10.37 -12.88
C LEU A 41 25.53 11.80 -12.51
N HIS A 42 24.56 12.65 -12.15
CA HIS A 42 24.82 14.03 -11.74
C HIS A 42 25.28 14.12 -10.27
N GLU A 43 24.70 13.30 -9.41
CA GLU A 43 24.98 13.27 -7.97
C GLU A 43 25.18 11.81 -7.52
N PRO A 44 26.43 11.31 -7.44
CA PRO A 44 26.70 9.89 -7.10
C PRO A 44 26.04 9.42 -5.80
N ASN A 45 25.90 10.34 -4.83
CA ASN A 45 25.42 10.10 -3.49
C ASN A 45 23.94 10.52 -3.27
N VAL A 46 23.19 10.78 -4.34
CA VAL A 46 21.78 11.26 -4.26
C VAL A 46 20.84 10.32 -3.47
N PHE A 47 21.21 9.05 -3.30
CA PHE A 47 20.41 8.02 -2.62
C PHE A 47 21.12 7.38 -1.41
N GLU A 48 21.99 8.11 -0.71
CA GLU A 48 22.64 7.62 0.52
C GLU A 48 21.63 7.11 1.57
N LEU A 49 20.51 7.82 1.73
CA LEU A 49 19.42 7.41 2.61
C LEU A 49 18.30 6.75 1.79
N PHE A 50 17.85 5.56 2.20
CA PHE A 50 16.74 4.87 1.55
C PHE A 50 15.47 5.72 1.54
N LYS A 51 15.23 6.48 2.62
CA LYS A 51 14.10 7.40 2.75
C LYS A 51 14.09 8.45 1.62
N THR A 52 15.24 8.98 1.24
CA THR A 52 15.38 9.99 0.18
C THR A 52 15.02 9.40 -1.18
N LEU A 53 15.53 8.21 -1.50
CA LEU A 53 15.16 7.49 -2.73
C LEU A 53 13.65 7.24 -2.79
N LYS A 54 13.07 6.75 -1.69
CA LYS A 54 11.63 6.48 -1.60
C LYS A 54 10.81 7.75 -1.84
N TYR A 55 11.15 8.85 -1.16
CA TYR A 55 10.43 10.11 -1.26
C TYR A 55 10.47 10.69 -2.68
N ARG A 56 11.66 10.80 -3.29
CA ARG A 56 11.81 11.35 -4.64
C ARG A 56 11.07 10.52 -5.69
N LEU A 57 11.02 9.19 -5.53
CA LEU A 57 10.25 8.33 -6.42
C LEU A 57 8.74 8.53 -6.28
N ILE A 58 8.23 8.69 -5.06
CA ILE A 58 6.83 9.01 -4.81
C ILE A 58 6.50 10.37 -5.44
N GLU A 59 7.29 11.39 -5.15
CA GLU A 59 7.10 12.74 -5.68
C GLU A 59 7.10 12.79 -7.22
N THR A 60 7.98 12.01 -7.86
CA THR A 60 8.12 12.02 -9.33
C THR A 60 7.06 11.19 -10.05
N PHE A 61 6.66 10.04 -9.49
CA PHE A 61 5.87 9.04 -10.22
C PHE A 61 4.48 8.78 -9.64
N GLU A 62 4.21 9.19 -8.40
CA GLU A 62 2.89 9.03 -7.80
C GLU A 62 2.00 10.21 -8.20
N PRO A 63 0.77 9.96 -8.68
CA PRO A 63 -0.15 11.05 -9.01
C PRO A 63 -0.41 11.95 -7.79
N PRO A 64 -0.62 13.25 -7.98
CA PRO A 64 -1.05 14.13 -6.91
C PRO A 64 -2.29 13.57 -6.21
N LYS A 65 -2.29 13.58 -4.87
CA LYS A 65 -3.39 13.10 -4.02
C LYS A 65 -3.71 11.61 -4.20
N ALA A 66 -2.74 10.78 -4.60
CA ALA A 66 -2.97 9.33 -4.72
C ALA A 66 -3.47 8.71 -3.40
N GLU A 67 -2.84 9.01 -2.26
CA GLU A 67 -3.30 8.50 -0.95
C GLU A 67 -4.72 8.98 -0.62
N PHE A 68 -5.06 10.24 -0.91
CA PHE A 68 -6.42 10.75 -0.73
C PHE A 68 -7.43 9.99 -1.59
N ARG A 69 -7.08 9.65 -2.84
CA ARG A 69 -7.95 8.85 -3.73
C ARG A 69 -8.18 7.45 -3.16
N GLU A 70 -7.12 6.78 -2.72
CA GLU A 70 -7.23 5.43 -2.13
C GLU A 70 -8.04 5.46 -0.83
N ARG A 71 -7.84 6.46 0.02
CA ARG A 71 -8.61 6.65 1.25
C ARG A 71 -10.08 6.97 0.96
N SER A 72 -10.36 7.82 -0.02
CA SER A 72 -11.73 8.09 -0.46
C SER A 72 -12.39 6.85 -1.06
N ALA A 73 -11.65 6.02 -1.81
CA ALA A 73 -12.14 4.76 -2.33
C ALA A 73 -12.46 3.77 -1.20
N LEU A 74 -11.64 3.73 -0.15
CA LEU A 74 -11.88 2.91 1.04
C LEU A 74 -13.17 3.32 1.75
N LEU A 75 -13.36 4.62 1.99
CA LEU A 75 -14.55 5.15 2.69
C LEU A 75 -15.85 5.01 1.89
N THR A 76 -15.77 4.83 0.58
CA THR A 76 -16.94 4.68 -0.31
C THR A 76 -17.09 3.24 -0.81
N LEU A 77 -16.26 2.31 -0.33
CA LEU A 77 -16.26 0.94 -0.80
C LEU A 77 -17.50 0.22 -0.30
N LYS A 78 -18.18 -0.47 -1.22
CA LYS A 78 -19.29 -1.37 -0.91
C LYS A 78 -19.04 -2.76 -1.49
N GLN A 79 -19.57 -3.79 -0.83
CA GLN A 79 -19.51 -5.16 -1.34
C GLN A 79 -20.09 -5.23 -2.76
N SER A 80 -21.28 -4.64 -2.98
CA SER A 80 -21.97 -4.66 -4.27
C SER A 80 -22.12 -6.10 -4.80
N LYS A 81 -21.77 -6.37 -6.07
CA LYS A 81 -21.83 -7.70 -6.69
C LYS A 81 -20.62 -8.60 -6.37
N ARG A 82 -19.68 -8.14 -5.55
CA ARG A 82 -18.49 -8.94 -5.18
C ARG A 82 -18.89 -9.99 -4.15
N ASP A 83 -18.29 -11.17 -4.26
CA ASP A 83 -18.32 -12.10 -3.13
C ASP A 83 -17.57 -11.49 -1.93
N VAL A 84 -17.80 -12.07 -0.76
CA VAL A 84 -17.29 -11.57 0.52
C VAL A 84 -15.76 -11.58 0.55
N HIS A 85 -15.13 -12.58 -0.05
CA HIS A 85 -13.68 -12.73 -0.07
C HIS A 85 -13.03 -11.67 -0.98
N ALA A 86 -13.52 -11.51 -2.21
CA ALA A 86 -13.05 -10.49 -3.14
C ALA A 86 -13.27 -9.07 -2.58
N TYR A 87 -14.35 -8.86 -1.82
CA TYR A 87 -14.58 -7.60 -1.11
C TYR A 87 -13.53 -7.37 -0.01
N ALA A 88 -13.25 -8.37 0.84
CA ALA A 88 -12.24 -8.29 1.89
C ALA A 88 -10.83 -8.08 1.32
N GLU A 89 -10.46 -8.77 0.24
CA GLU A 89 -9.19 -8.56 -0.46
C GLU A 89 -9.04 -7.14 -0.99
N TYR A 90 -10.09 -6.59 -1.59
CA TYR A 90 -10.03 -5.24 -2.13
C TYR A 90 -9.98 -4.17 -1.03
N LEU A 91 -10.71 -4.36 0.07
CA LEU A 91 -10.62 -3.49 1.24
C LEU A 91 -9.20 -3.51 1.84
N ARG A 92 -8.61 -4.70 2.01
CA ARG A 92 -7.20 -4.85 2.47
C ARG A 92 -6.21 -4.20 1.52
N TYR A 93 -6.44 -4.31 0.21
CA TYR A 93 -5.62 -3.63 -0.79
C TYR A 93 -5.64 -2.11 -0.61
N LEU A 94 -6.83 -1.50 -0.49
CA LEU A 94 -6.97 -0.06 -0.26
C LEU A 94 -6.36 0.37 1.08
N ALA A 95 -6.58 -0.40 2.14
CA ALA A 95 -5.98 -0.14 3.46
C ALA A 95 -4.45 -0.16 3.40
N SER A 96 -3.86 -1.14 2.70
CA SER A 96 -2.41 -1.24 2.51
C SER A 96 -1.80 -0.12 1.66
N SER A 97 -2.65 0.62 0.95
CA SER A 97 -2.28 1.71 0.05
C SER A 97 -2.18 3.06 0.76
N VAL A 98 -2.85 3.21 1.91
CA VAL A 98 -2.76 4.37 2.80
C VAL A 98 -1.53 4.22 3.69
N THR A 99 -0.50 5.04 3.49
CA THR A 99 0.81 4.81 4.14
C THR A 99 1.18 5.83 5.20
N GLU A 100 0.65 7.06 5.13
CA GLU A 100 1.00 8.11 6.10
C GLU A 100 0.24 7.94 7.41
N SER A 101 -1.03 7.54 7.32
CA SER A 101 -1.90 7.32 8.48
C SER A 101 -2.72 6.04 8.23
N PRO A 102 -2.15 4.87 8.54
CA PRO A 102 -2.84 3.60 8.32
C PRO A 102 -4.14 3.55 9.12
N VAL A 103 -5.17 2.96 8.53
CA VAL A 103 -6.46 2.71 9.21
C VAL A 103 -6.25 1.51 10.15
N ASP A 104 -6.76 1.61 11.37
CA ASP A 104 -6.68 0.51 12.33
C ASP A 104 -7.63 -0.64 11.93
N GLU A 105 -7.26 -1.85 12.34
CA GLU A 105 -7.97 -3.09 11.95
C GLU A 105 -9.43 -3.07 12.42
N HIS A 106 -9.72 -2.51 13.59
CA HIS A 106 -11.08 -2.44 14.13
C HIS A 106 -11.97 -1.52 13.28
N THR A 107 -11.44 -0.36 12.85
CA THR A 107 -12.14 0.52 11.90
C THR A 107 -12.36 -0.18 10.55
N LEU A 108 -11.36 -0.92 10.05
CA LEU A 108 -11.49 -1.66 8.79
C LEU A 108 -12.57 -2.75 8.86
N ILE A 109 -12.62 -3.52 9.95
CA ILE A 109 -13.66 -4.52 10.18
C ILE A 109 -15.04 -3.87 10.26
N ASN A 110 -15.17 -2.74 10.95
CA ASN A 110 -16.44 -2.01 11.01
C ASN A 110 -16.92 -1.55 9.64
N VAL A 111 -16.02 -0.97 8.83
CA VAL A 111 -16.35 -0.58 7.43
C VAL A 111 -16.73 -1.82 6.61
N PHE A 112 -15.99 -2.92 6.76
CA PHE A 112 -16.28 -4.17 6.09
C PHE A 112 -17.70 -4.65 6.38
N ILE A 113 -18.03 -4.88 7.67
CA ILE A 113 -19.32 -5.43 8.11
C ILE A 113 -20.46 -4.46 7.76
N TYR A 114 -20.26 -3.15 7.94
CA TYR A 114 -21.29 -2.15 7.69
C TYR A 114 -21.76 -2.14 6.23
N ASP A 115 -20.82 -2.21 5.28
CA ASP A 115 -21.07 -2.15 3.84
C ASP A 115 -21.21 -3.54 3.16
N LEU A 116 -21.33 -4.61 3.95
CA LEU A 116 -21.82 -5.91 3.46
C LEU A 116 -23.25 -5.77 2.95
N VAL A 117 -23.58 -6.56 1.93
CA VAL A 117 -24.95 -6.74 1.46
C VAL A 117 -25.78 -7.38 2.58
N ASP A 118 -26.99 -6.85 2.80
CA ASP A 118 -27.88 -7.38 3.82
C ASP A 118 -28.25 -8.84 3.54
N GLY A 119 -28.16 -9.67 4.57
CA GLY A 119 -28.40 -11.11 4.48
C GLY A 119 -27.80 -11.88 5.64
N PRO A 120 -27.89 -13.23 5.61
CA PRO A 120 -27.45 -14.08 6.71
C PRO A 120 -25.99 -13.85 7.09
N VAL A 121 -25.11 -13.65 6.11
CA VAL A 121 -23.68 -13.42 6.35
C VAL A 121 -23.46 -12.16 7.18
N LYS A 122 -24.09 -11.03 6.82
CA LYS A 122 -23.97 -9.78 7.57
C LYS A 122 -24.50 -9.95 9.00
N THR A 123 -25.63 -10.64 9.17
CA THR A 123 -26.18 -10.94 10.50
C THR A 123 -25.25 -11.80 11.36
N CYS A 124 -24.61 -12.82 10.78
CA CYS A 124 -23.61 -13.62 11.47
C CYS A 124 -22.39 -12.77 11.86
N MET A 125 -21.90 -11.93 10.93
CA MET A 125 -20.74 -11.09 11.16
C MET A 125 -20.95 -10.04 12.27
N PHE A 126 -22.18 -9.56 12.48
CA PHE A 126 -22.50 -8.68 13.61
C PHE A 126 -22.54 -9.38 14.98
N ARG A 127 -22.57 -10.71 15.01
CA ARG A 127 -22.68 -11.51 16.25
C ARG A 127 -21.35 -12.09 16.70
N GLU A 128 -20.39 -12.20 15.80
CA GLU A 128 -19.08 -12.77 16.05
C GLU A 128 -18.04 -11.67 16.25
N ASP A 129 -17.05 -11.94 17.11
CA ASP A 129 -15.94 -11.03 17.34
C ASP A 129 -14.82 -11.33 16.34
N PHE A 130 -14.54 -10.36 15.47
CA PHE A 130 -13.44 -10.43 14.52
C PHE A 130 -12.29 -9.50 14.95
N HIS A 131 -11.07 -10.00 14.80
CA HIS A 131 -9.86 -9.23 15.06
C HIS A 131 -9.03 -8.96 13.81
N THR A 132 -9.38 -9.60 12.68
CA THR A 132 -8.67 -9.49 11.40
C THR A 132 -9.63 -9.68 10.21
N LEU A 133 -9.29 -9.11 9.06
CA LEU A 133 -9.95 -9.37 7.76
C LEU A 133 -9.44 -10.65 7.04
N GLU A 134 -8.81 -11.57 7.76
CA GLU A 134 -8.32 -12.87 7.25
C GLU A 134 -9.32 -14.01 7.46
#